data_AF-A0A377BPK8-F1
#
_entry.id   AF-A0A377BPK8-F1
#
_cell.length_a   1.000
_cell.length_b   1.000
_cell.length_c   1.000
_cell.angle_alpha   90.00
_cell.angle_beta   90.00
_cell.angle_gamma   90.00
#
_symmetry.space_group_name_H-M   'P 1'
#
loop_
_entity.id
_entity.type
_entity.pdbx_description
1 polymer ?
#
loop_
_entity_poly.entity_id
_entity_poly.type
_entity_poly.pdbx_seq_one_letter_code
_entity_poly.pdbx_strand_id
1 'polypeptide(L)' 'MSTIQDVRSQLATLVTEAHRVACSLDVGEERTEAFELYEALRRLQRQGSAGEMLQATNPLLASPYYDGDWDDDDDE' A
#
# COMPACT_ATOMS: atom_id res chain seq x y z
N MET A 1 4.78 -13.30 -15.74
CA MET A 1 3.80 -12.32 -15.22
C MET A 1 4.42 -11.67 -14.01
N SER A 2 4.40 -10.34 -13.89
CA SER A 2 4.80 -9.67 -12.65
C SER A 2 3.77 -9.94 -11.55
N THR A 3 4.26 -10.09 -10.33
CA THR A 3 3.46 -10.25 -9.12
C THR A 3 3.07 -8.90 -8.53
N ILE A 4 2.09 -8.89 -7.63
CA ILE A 4 1.72 -7.69 -6.87
C ILE A 4 2.88 -7.19 -5.98
N GLN A 5 3.75 -8.09 -5.52
CA GLN A 5 4.95 -7.74 -4.75
C GLN A 5 6.01 -7.04 -5.61
N ASP A 6 6.13 -7.40 -6.89
CA ASP A 6 6.99 -6.68 -7.84
C ASP A 6 6.52 -5.23 -8.01
N VAL A 7 5.20 -5.03 -8.15
CA VAL A 7 4.59 -3.69 -8.26
C VAL A 7 4.82 -2.87 -6.97
N ARG A 8 4.65 -3.49 -5.80
CA ARG A 8 4.92 -2.83 -4.50
C ARG A 8 6.40 -2.44 -4.34
N SER A 9 7.31 -3.28 -4.82
CA SER A 9 8.74 -3.00 -4.78
C SER A 9 9.11 -1.85 -5.72
N GLN A 10 8.54 -1.82 -6.93
CA GLN A 10 8.71 -0.70 -7.86
C GLN A 10 8.16 0.61 -7.31
N LEU A 11 6.99 0.56 -6.64
CA LEU A 11 6.41 1.73 -5.96
C LEU A 11 7.37 2.28 -4.89
N ALA A 12 8.01 1.42 -4.10
CA ALA A 12 8.97 1.86 -3.07
C ALA A 12 10.17 2.60 -3.67
N THR A 13 10.70 2.11 -4.80
CA THR A 13 11.73 2.81 -5.57
C THR A 13 11.24 4.17 -6.06
N LEU A 14 10.05 4.21 -6.66
CA LEU A 14 9.45 5.43 -7.20
C LEU A 14 9.19 6.49 -6.12
N VAL A 15 8.70 6.10 -4.94
CA VAL A 15 8.54 7.00 -3.78
C VAL A 15 9.87 7.63 -3.38
N THR A 16 10.95 6.84 -3.38
CA THR A 16 12.29 7.32 -3.04
C THR A 16 12.81 8.30 -4.08
N GLU A 17 12.60 8.01 -5.37
CA GLU A 17 12.98 8.90 -6.46
C GLU A 17 12.18 10.20 -6.44
N ALA A 18 10.86 10.13 -6.26
CA ALA A 18 9.99 11.31 -6.15
C ALA A 18 10.42 12.23 -5.00
N HIS A 19 10.78 11.67 -3.85
CA HIS A 19 11.32 12.45 -2.73
C HIS A 19 12.64 13.14 -3.10
N ARG A 20 13.56 12.44 -3.76
CA ARG A 20 14.85 13.01 -4.17
C ARG A 20 14.66 14.16 -5.16
N VAL A 21 13.77 13.98 -6.14
CA VAL A 21 13.42 15.03 -7.11
C VAL A 21 12.83 16.24 -6.39
N ALA A 22 11.85 16.04 -5.51
CA ALA A 22 11.26 17.13 -4.73
C ALA A 22 12.31 17.87 -3.88
N CYS A 23 13.27 17.17 -3.28
CA CYS A 23 14.37 17.80 -2.54
C CYS A 23 15.40 18.54 -3.42
N SER A 24 15.51 18.19 -4.70
CA SER A 24 16.45 18.83 -5.63
C SER A 24 15.92 20.13 -6.24
N LEU A 25 14.62 20.37 -6.14
CA LEU A 25 13.97 21.57 -6.66
C LEU A 25 14.11 22.75 -5.69
N ASP A 26 14.23 23.95 -6.24
CA ASP A 26 14.24 25.19 -5.49
C ASP A 26 12.86 25.47 -4.85
N VAL A 27 12.83 26.37 -3.86
CA VAL A 27 11.59 26.78 -3.20
C VAL A 27 10.65 27.42 -4.22
N GLY A 28 9.52 26.78 -4.50
CA GLY A 28 8.52 27.28 -5.43
C GLY A 28 7.31 26.35 -5.59
N GLU A 29 6.46 26.69 -6.54
CA GLU A 29 5.25 25.92 -6.89
C GLU A 29 5.60 24.52 -7.38
N GLU A 30 6.61 24.40 -8.26
CA GLU A 30 7.08 23.12 -8.81
C GLU A 30 7.52 22.14 -7.72
N ARG A 31 8.24 22.63 -6.70
CA ARG A 31 8.62 21.81 -5.54
C ARG A 31 7.41 21.36 -4.74
N THR A 32 6.39 22.20 -4.63
CA THR A 32 5.16 21.89 -3.89
C THR A 32 4.40 20.78 -4.61
N GLU A 33 4.24 20.89 -5.92
CA GLU A 33 3.63 19.84 -6.77
C GLU A 33 4.41 18.52 -6.69
N ALA A 34 5.75 18.58 -6.72
CA ALA A 34 6.59 17.39 -6.56
C ALA A 34 6.40 16.71 -5.19
N PHE A 35 6.25 17.48 -4.10
CA PHE A 35 5.95 16.93 -2.78
C PHE A 35 4.53 16.36 -2.68
N GLU A 36 3.55 16.94 -3.37
CA GLU A 36 2.19 16.39 -3.44
C GLU A 36 2.17 15.02 -4.11
N LEU A 37 2.89 14.88 -5.24
CA LEU A 37 3.08 13.60 -5.92
C LEU A 37 3.77 12.58 -5.00
N TYR A 38 4.87 12.96 -4.36
CA TYR A 38 5.57 12.11 -3.40
C TYR A 38 4.64 11.63 -2.26
N GLU A 39 3.86 12.52 -1.64
CA GLU A 39 2.98 12.15 -0.54
C GLU A 39 1.83 11.24 -0.99
N ALA A 40 1.29 11.43 -2.20
CA ALA A 40 0.30 10.53 -2.78
C ALA A 40 0.87 9.11 -2.92
N LEU A 41 2.07 8.96 -3.49
CA LEU A 41 2.74 7.67 -3.65
C LEU A 41 3.06 7.03 -2.29
N ARG A 42 3.53 7.82 -1.32
CA ARG A 42 3.85 7.34 0.03
C ARG A 42 2.61 6.86 0.80
N ARG A 43 1.46 7.49 0.59
CA ARG A 43 0.17 7.04 1.18
C ARG A 43 -0.26 5.71 0.57
N LEU A 44 -0.14 5.57 -0.75
CA LEU A 44 -0.43 4.33 -1.46
C LEU A 44 0.42 3.16 -0.94
N GLN A 45 1.73 3.39 -0.73
CA GLN A 45 2.65 2.39 -0.18
C GLN A 45 2.20 1.91 1.21
N ARG A 46 1.74 2.82 2.08
CA ARG A 46 1.31 2.49 3.44
C ARG A 46 0.00 1.72 3.48
N GLN A 47 -0.97 2.03 2.62
CA GLN A 47 -2.23 1.30 2.55
C GLN A 47 -2.01 -0.17 2.17
N GLY A 48 -1.05 -0.46 1.27
CA GLY A 48 -0.66 -1.84 0.95
C GLY A 48 -0.04 -2.56 2.15
N SER A 49 0.89 -1.90 2.87
CA SER A 49 1.56 -2.49 4.03
C SER A 49 0.66 -2.68 5.24
N ALA A 50 -0.33 -1.80 5.45
CA ALA A 50 -1.28 -1.92 6.56
C ALA A 50 -2.15 -3.17 6.40
N GLY A 51 -2.58 -3.49 5.16
CA GLY A 51 -3.28 -4.73 4.85
C GLY A 51 -2.41 -5.98 5.09
N GLU A 52 -1.15 -5.96 4.63
CA GLU A 52 -0.21 -7.07 4.85
C GLU A 52 0.14 -7.26 6.33
N MET A 53 0.38 -6.18 7.07
CA MET A 53 0.63 -6.24 8.50
C MET A 53 -0.60 -6.74 9.25
N LEU A 54 -1.80 -6.23 8.96
CA LEU A 54 -3.03 -6.75 9.55
C LEU A 54 -3.18 -8.24 9.25
N GLN A 55 -2.92 -8.69 8.03
CA GLN A 55 -3.02 -10.12 7.70
C GLN A 55 -1.95 -10.96 8.40
N ALA A 56 -0.72 -10.47 8.53
CA ALA A 56 0.39 -11.17 9.18
C ALA A 56 0.29 -11.18 10.71
N THR A 57 -0.30 -10.15 11.33
CA THR A 57 -0.34 -9.98 12.79
C THR A 57 -1.73 -10.12 13.39
N ASN A 58 -2.78 -10.35 12.60
CA ASN A 58 -4.12 -10.61 13.13
C ASN A 58 -4.29 -12.11 13.43
N PRO A 59 -4.27 -12.53 14.70
CA PRO A 59 -4.41 -13.93 15.08
C PRO A 59 -5.80 -14.51 14.71
N LEU A 60 -6.81 -13.67 14.47
CA LEU A 60 -8.14 -14.10 14.04
C LEU A 60 -8.17 -14.54 12.57
N LEU A 61 -7.31 -13.94 11.73
CA LEU A 61 -7.18 -14.29 10.31
C LEU A 61 -6.24 -15.48 10.07
N ALA A 62 -5.42 -15.85 11.05
CA ALA A 62 -4.53 -17.01 11.00
C ALA A 62 -5.20 -18.31 11.46
N SER A 63 -6.50 -18.28 11.77
CA SER A 63 -7.24 -19.43 12.27
C SER A 63 -7.56 -20.41 11.12
N PRO A 64 -7.22 -21.71 11.24
CA PRO A 64 -7.52 -22.74 10.24
C PRO A 64 -9.02 -23.05 10.11
N TYR A 65 -9.88 -22.36 10.85
CA TYR A 65 -11.34 -22.50 10.81
C TYR A 65 -12.04 -21.54 9.83
N TYR A 66 -11.28 -20.73 9.07
CA TYR A 66 -11.82 -19.80 8.07
C TYR A 66 -11.90 -20.37 6.65
N ASP A 67 -11.76 -21.70 6.50
CA ASP A 67 -12.01 -22.43 5.25
C ASP A 67 -13.20 -23.36 5.50
N GLY A 68 -14.41 -22.84 5.40
CA GLY A 68 -15.61 -23.62 5.66
C GLY A 68 -16.83 -22.74 5.84
N ASP A 69 -17.37 -22.30 4.70
CA ASP A 69 -18.81 -22.44 4.45
C ASP A 69 -19.72 -21.87 5.56
N TRP A 70 -19.81 -20.54 5.62
CA TRP A 70 -21.05 -19.94 6.10
C TRP A 70 -22.05 -20.10 4.97
N ASP A 71 -22.53 -21.34 4.80
CA ASP A 71 -23.60 -21.68 3.89
C ASP A 71 -24.84 -20.87 4.31
N ASP A 72 -25.53 -20.45 3.27
CA ASP A 72 -26.65 -19.54 3.23
C ASP A 72 -27.87 -20.20 3.89
N ASP A 73 -27.99 -20.16 5.23
CA ASP A 73 -29.26 -20.50 5.89
C ASP A 73 -30.22 -19.29 5.76
N ASP A 74 -30.83 -19.25 4.57
CA ASP A 74 -32.15 -18.74 4.25
C ASP A 74 -33.15 -19.26 5.31
N ASP A 75 -33.64 -18.39 6.20
CA ASP A 75 -34.79 -18.70 7.07
C ASP A 75 -35.68 -17.45 7.28
N GLU A 76 -36.67 -17.36 6.37
CA GLU A 76 -38.03 -16.76 6.44
C GLU A 76 -38.26 -15.24 6.66
#